data_AF-A0A1D7QF67-F1
#
_entry.id   AF-A0A1D7QF67-F1
#
_cell.length_a   1.000
_cell.length_b   1.000
_cell.length_c   1.000
_cell.angle_alpha   90.00
_cell.angle_beta   90.00
_cell.angle_gamma   90.00
#
_symmetry.space_group_name_H-M   'P 1'
#
loop_
_entity.id
_entity.type
_entity.pdbx_description
1 polymer ?
#
loop_
_entity_poly.entity_id
_entity_poly.type
_entity_poly.pdbx_seq_one_letter_code
_entity_poly.pdbx_strand_id
1 'polypeptide(L)'
;MKKEEPELLTIPLEFKIACATYHLPVAEVLQQFIDHISFYDSLSYKSNDSYRFATNTLLSYPQPTVQGMNPAFRKSREAIIKYIRQIVQMSVKPGTVELKRRKLCIPIIKKIFQLMERGHTASGTLQLDETTSLQLGMDFCIMCETHNCPPQHYLQHFMNQISLPETHARIGLHCALENHAMAFFYRTITKCNALLYSSAQKALQIEFIDSIQELHLRLFIVRDLEKRREKYHELYQDYYHKLIQAS
;
A
#
# COMPACT_ATOMS: atom_id res chain seq x y z
N MET A 1 -9.73 -27.52 16.66
CA MET A 1 -9.14 -26.53 15.72
C MET A 1 -7.65 -26.61 15.86
N LYS A 2 -6.93 -27.02 14.81
CA LYS A 2 -5.47 -26.88 14.78
C LYS A 2 -5.18 -25.37 14.75
N LYS A 3 -4.37 -24.88 15.69
CA LYS A 3 -3.79 -23.54 15.59
C LYS A 3 -2.84 -23.60 14.41
N GLU A 4 -3.28 -23.14 13.24
CA GLU A 4 -2.36 -22.82 12.16
C GLU A 4 -1.43 -21.74 12.69
N GLU A 5 -0.12 -21.97 12.57
CA GLU A 5 0.87 -20.98 12.94
C GLU A 5 0.63 -19.71 12.13
N PRO A 6 0.78 -18.52 12.72
CA PRO A 6 0.57 -17.28 11.99
C PRO A 6 1.55 -17.21 10.82
N GLU A 7 1.02 -17.26 9.60
CA GLU A 7 1.82 -17.09 8.39
C GLU A 7 2.45 -15.69 8.41
N LEU A 8 3.75 -15.64 8.66
CA LEU A 8 4.51 -14.39 8.73
C LEU A 8 4.59 -13.75 7.34
N LEU A 9 4.39 -12.43 7.29
CA LEU A 9 4.42 -11.67 6.05
C LEU A 9 5.84 -11.70 5.45
N THR A 10 5.99 -12.19 4.22
CA THR A 10 7.29 -12.21 3.54
C THR A 10 7.54 -10.88 2.83
N ILE A 11 8.30 -9.99 3.47
CA ILE A 11 8.61 -8.66 2.92
C ILE A 11 9.55 -8.80 1.69
N PRO A 12 9.11 -8.39 0.47
CA PRO A 12 9.91 -8.46 -0.76
C PRO A 12 11.19 -7.63 -0.68
N LEU A 13 12.26 -8.11 -1.32
CA LEU A 13 13.54 -7.40 -1.36
C LEU A 13 13.41 -6.01 -2.00
N GLU A 14 12.70 -5.90 -3.13
CA GLU A 14 12.46 -4.62 -3.82
C GLU A 14 11.81 -3.58 -2.90
N PHE A 15 10.84 -4.00 -2.09
CA PHE A 15 10.19 -3.13 -1.12
C PHE A 15 11.13 -2.74 0.02
N LYS A 16 11.95 -3.68 0.52
CA LYS A 16 12.99 -3.38 1.54
C LYS A 16 14.00 -2.35 1.01
N ILE A 17 14.47 -2.53 -0.22
CA ILE A 17 15.37 -1.59 -0.90
C ILE A 17 14.72 -0.22 -1.01
N ALA A 18 13.45 -0.15 -1.44
CA ALA A 18 12.72 1.11 -1.55
C ALA A 18 12.57 1.83 -0.20
N CYS A 19 12.16 1.10 0.84
CA CYS A 19 12.08 1.62 2.20
C CYS A 19 13.44 2.14 2.70
N ALA A 20 14.51 1.35 2.54
CA ALA A 20 15.85 1.73 2.97
C ALA A 20 16.39 2.96 2.22
N THR A 21 16.13 3.04 0.91
CA THR A 21 16.54 4.18 0.06
C THR A 21 15.97 5.51 0.57
N TYR A 22 14.74 5.49 1.08
CA TYR A 22 14.09 6.67 1.63
C TYR A 22 14.09 6.71 3.16
N HIS A 23 14.87 5.83 3.81
CA HIS A 23 14.99 5.75 5.26
C HIS A 23 13.63 5.59 5.97
N LEU A 24 12.75 4.78 5.40
CA LEU A 24 11.40 4.55 5.90
C LEU A 24 11.34 3.23 6.69
N PRO A 25 10.80 3.23 7.93
CA PRO A 25 10.50 1.98 8.63
C PRO A 25 9.41 1.19 7.89
N VAL A 26 9.66 -0.08 7.58
CA VAL A 26 8.70 -0.93 6.86
C VAL A 26 7.34 -0.97 7.56
N ALA A 27 7.32 -1.17 8.88
CA ALA A 27 6.09 -1.20 9.66
C ALA A 27 5.30 0.11 9.57
N GLU A 28 5.96 1.26 9.58
CA GLU A 28 5.29 2.56 9.42
C GLU A 28 4.68 2.72 8.02
N VAL A 29 5.38 2.31 6.97
CA VAL A 29 4.85 2.38 5.59
C VAL A 29 3.61 1.48 5.45
N LEU A 30 3.66 0.27 5.99
CA LEU A 30 2.52 -0.65 5.96
C LEU A 30 1.36 -0.13 6.81
N GLN A 31 1.62 0.43 7.99
CA GLN A 31 0.57 1.04 8.82
C GLN A 31 -0.06 2.24 8.10
N GLN A 32 0.74 3.11 7.49
CA GLN A 32 0.24 4.23 6.69
C GLN A 32 -0.62 3.74 5.53
N PHE A 33 -0.24 2.65 4.86
CA PHE A 33 -1.07 2.05 3.81
C PHE A 33 -2.43 1.62 4.36
N ILE A 34 -2.45 0.86 5.47
CA ILE A 34 -3.70 0.41 6.14
C ILE A 34 -4.58 1.61 6.52
N ASP A 35 -4.00 2.63 7.13
CA ASP A 35 -4.71 3.82 7.62
C ASP A 35 -5.30 4.68 6.48
N HIS A 36 -4.75 4.56 5.27
CA HIS A 36 -5.23 5.27 4.08
C HIS A 36 -6.18 4.44 3.22
N ILE A 37 -6.47 3.19 3.57
CA ILE A 37 -7.57 2.47 2.93
C ILE A 37 -8.89 3.10 3.36
N SER A 38 -9.78 3.34 2.39
CA SER A 38 -11.06 4.00 2.62
C SER A 38 -12.18 3.26 1.90
N PHE A 39 -13.15 2.75 2.66
CA PHE A 39 -14.32 2.10 2.07
C PHE A 39 -15.14 3.11 1.26
N TYR A 40 -15.16 4.39 1.66
CA TYR A 40 -15.76 5.45 0.86
C TYR A 40 -15.09 5.63 -0.50
N ASP A 41 -13.75 5.60 -0.55
CA ASP A 41 -13.01 5.78 -1.81
C ASP A 41 -13.19 4.58 -2.75
N SER A 42 -13.51 3.39 -2.21
CA SER A 42 -13.85 2.21 -3.01
C SER A 42 -15.19 2.34 -3.77
N LEU A 43 -16.07 3.23 -3.31
CA LEU A 43 -17.42 3.45 -3.87
C LEU A 43 -17.58 4.80 -4.59
N SER A 44 -16.54 5.63 -4.61
CA SER A 44 -16.53 6.94 -5.25
C SER A 44 -15.45 6.99 -6.34
N TYR A 45 -15.43 8.00 -7.21
CA TYR A 45 -14.49 8.07 -8.35
C TYR A 45 -13.70 9.38 -8.46
N LYS A 46 -13.68 10.23 -7.41
CA LYS A 46 -13.40 11.67 -7.59
C LYS A 46 -12.16 12.22 -6.88
N SER A 47 -11.43 11.41 -6.14
CA SER A 47 -10.26 11.87 -5.38
C SER A 47 -8.96 11.47 -6.09
N ASN A 48 -7.97 12.37 -6.12
CA ASN A 48 -6.58 12.08 -6.51
C ASN A 48 -5.67 12.33 -5.30
N ASP A 49 -5.89 11.56 -4.23
CA ASP A 49 -5.18 11.69 -2.95
C ASP A 49 -4.61 10.35 -2.47
N SER A 50 -3.85 10.37 -1.37
CA SER A 50 -3.26 9.15 -0.79
C SER A 50 -4.31 8.06 -0.50
N TYR A 51 -5.52 8.44 -0.10
CA TYR A 51 -6.59 7.47 0.16
C TYR A 51 -7.05 6.76 -1.11
N ARG A 52 -7.19 7.51 -2.22
CA ARG A 52 -7.46 6.93 -3.53
C ARG A 52 -6.39 5.94 -3.94
N PHE A 53 -5.12 6.33 -3.87
CA PHE A 53 -4.01 5.48 -4.32
C PHE A 53 -3.92 4.19 -3.51
N ALA A 54 -4.04 4.27 -2.19
CA ALA A 54 -4.05 3.08 -1.35
C ALA A 54 -5.25 2.16 -1.69
N THR A 55 -6.44 2.74 -1.79
CA THR A 55 -7.67 1.98 -2.05
C THR A 55 -7.69 1.36 -3.45
N ASN A 56 -7.24 2.08 -4.49
CA ASN A 56 -7.13 1.56 -5.85
C ASN A 56 -6.07 0.45 -5.94
N THR A 57 -4.99 0.54 -5.18
CA THR A 57 -4.01 -0.55 -5.08
C THR A 57 -4.67 -1.82 -4.56
N LEU A 58 -5.43 -1.71 -3.47
CA LEU A 58 -6.17 -2.84 -2.91
C LEU A 58 -7.19 -3.40 -3.92
N LEU A 59 -7.94 -2.54 -4.60
CA LEU A 59 -8.94 -2.94 -5.61
C LEU A 59 -8.34 -3.59 -6.86
N SER A 60 -7.07 -3.32 -7.16
CA SER A 60 -6.34 -3.97 -8.28
C SER A 60 -5.94 -5.42 -7.98
N TYR A 61 -6.05 -5.87 -6.72
CA TYR A 61 -5.76 -7.24 -6.35
C TYR A 61 -6.75 -8.21 -7.02
N PRO A 62 -6.29 -9.24 -7.75
CA PRO A 62 -7.18 -10.22 -8.36
C PRO A 62 -7.89 -11.03 -7.28
N GLN A 63 -9.18 -10.77 -7.09
CA GLN A 63 -9.97 -11.45 -6.08
C GLN A 63 -10.40 -12.83 -6.57
N PRO A 64 -10.35 -13.87 -5.72
CA PRO A 64 -10.95 -15.15 -6.07
C PRO A 64 -12.45 -14.96 -6.29
N THR A 65 -13.01 -15.65 -7.28
CA THR A 65 -14.46 -15.61 -7.53
C THR A 65 -15.18 -16.24 -6.33
N VAL A 66 -15.77 -15.41 -5.48
CA VAL A 66 -16.58 -15.91 -4.36
C VAL A 66 -17.89 -16.45 -4.94
N GLN A 67 -18.01 -17.78 -5.00
CA GLN A 67 -19.29 -18.42 -5.31
C GLN A 67 -20.23 -18.30 -4.11
N GLY A 68 -21.38 -17.67 -4.31
CA GLY A 68 -22.42 -17.53 -3.29
C GLY A 68 -22.30 -16.29 -2.40
N MET A 69 -23.02 -16.29 -1.28
CA MET A 69 -23.13 -15.13 -0.41
C MET A 69 -21.90 -14.97 0.48
N ASN A 70 -21.29 -13.78 0.45
CA ASN A 70 -20.16 -13.42 1.30
C ASN A 70 -20.50 -13.70 2.78
N PRO A 71 -19.71 -14.55 3.49
CA PRO A 71 -19.91 -14.88 4.89
C PRO A 71 -20.08 -13.66 5.80
N ALA A 72 -19.30 -12.60 5.57
CA ALA A 72 -19.28 -11.41 6.40
C ALA A 72 -20.63 -10.69 6.52
N PHE A 73 -21.51 -10.88 5.52
CA PHE A 73 -22.77 -10.14 5.43
C PHE A 73 -24.02 -11.02 5.56
N ARG A 74 -23.86 -12.33 5.85
CA ARG A 74 -25.00 -13.27 5.82
C ARG A 74 -26.15 -12.87 6.75
N LYS A 75 -25.87 -12.38 7.96
CA LYS A 75 -26.91 -12.04 8.96
C LYS A 75 -27.49 -10.63 8.81
N SER A 76 -26.72 -9.69 8.28
CA SER A 76 -27.06 -8.25 8.31
C SER A 76 -27.14 -7.62 6.92
N ARG A 77 -27.32 -8.44 5.87
CA ARG A 77 -27.21 -8.04 4.46
C ARG A 77 -28.03 -6.80 4.12
N GLU A 78 -29.31 -6.79 4.46
CA GLU A 78 -30.22 -5.70 4.08
C GLU A 78 -29.83 -4.37 4.71
N ALA A 79 -29.46 -4.39 5.99
CA ALA A 79 -28.97 -3.21 6.70
C ALA A 79 -27.66 -2.68 6.09
N ILE A 80 -26.73 -3.58 5.75
CA ILE A 80 -25.45 -3.22 5.13
C ILE A 80 -25.67 -2.63 3.73
N ILE A 81 -26.52 -3.24 2.90
CA ILE A 81 -26.88 -2.71 1.57
C ILE A 81 -27.49 -1.30 1.71
N LYS A 82 -28.36 -1.08 2.71
CA LYS A 82 -28.93 0.24 2.99
C LYS A 82 -27.83 1.27 3.29
N TYR A 83 -26.82 0.93 4.07
CA TYR A 83 -25.70 1.82 4.38
C TYR A 83 -24.78 2.06 3.19
N ILE A 84 -24.47 1.03 2.40
CA ILE A 84 -23.69 1.18 1.16
C ILE A 84 -24.40 2.15 0.20
N ARG A 85 -25.72 2.02 0.03
CA ARG A 85 -26.51 2.96 -0.79
C ARG A 85 -26.41 4.40 -0.27
N GLN A 86 -26.42 4.62 1.04
CA GLN A 86 -26.24 5.95 1.63
C GLN A 86 -24.84 6.52 1.34
N ILE A 87 -23.79 5.69 1.39
CA ILE A 87 -22.43 6.12 1.04
C ILE A 87 -22.36 6.52 -0.43
N VAL A 88 -22.92 5.71 -1.33
CA VAL A 88 -22.98 6.01 -2.77
C VAL A 88 -23.74 7.32 -3.02
N GLN A 89 -24.90 7.53 -2.38
CA GLN A 89 -25.65 8.79 -2.48
C GLN A 89 -24.84 9.98 -1.98
N MET A 90 -24.06 9.83 -0.90
CA MET A 90 -23.17 10.88 -0.41
C MET A 90 -22.07 11.21 -1.42
N SER A 91 -21.53 10.19 -2.10
CA SER A 91 -20.44 10.36 -3.06
C SER A 91 -20.81 11.21 -4.28
N VAL A 92 -22.09 11.28 -4.63
CA VAL A 92 -22.60 12.07 -5.77
C VAL A 92 -23.21 13.42 -5.36
N LYS A 93 -23.28 13.72 -4.06
CA LYS A 93 -23.93 14.93 -3.55
C LYS A 93 -23.20 16.20 -4.00
N PRO A 94 -23.85 17.10 -4.77
CA PRO A 94 -23.20 18.32 -5.28
C PRO A 94 -22.79 19.28 -4.16
N GLY A 95 -21.80 20.13 -4.45
CA GLY A 95 -21.35 21.21 -3.54
C GLY A 95 -20.60 20.78 -2.27
N THR A 96 -20.38 19.48 -2.04
CA THR A 96 -19.60 18.98 -0.90
C THR A 96 -18.22 18.53 -1.37
N VAL A 97 -17.14 19.02 -0.74
CA VAL A 97 -15.75 18.59 -1.05
C VAL A 97 -15.51 17.15 -0.60
N GLU A 98 -14.69 16.39 -1.32
CA GLU A 98 -14.42 14.96 -1.07
C GLU A 98 -14.00 14.66 0.38
N LEU A 99 -13.07 15.44 0.94
CA LEU A 99 -12.65 15.26 2.34
C LEU A 99 -13.82 15.35 3.33
N LYS A 100 -14.76 16.26 3.08
CA LYS A 100 -15.97 16.41 3.90
C LYS A 100 -16.93 15.23 3.68
N ARG A 101 -17.09 14.75 2.44
CA ARG A 101 -17.90 13.54 2.14
C ARG A 101 -17.35 12.31 2.87
N ARG A 102 -16.03 12.09 2.81
CA ARG A 102 -15.33 11.01 3.53
C ARG A 102 -15.62 11.08 5.03
N LYS A 103 -15.44 12.25 5.66
CA LYS A 103 -15.73 12.47 7.09
C LYS A 103 -17.20 12.20 7.44
N LEU A 104 -18.15 12.62 6.60
CA LEU A 104 -19.58 12.36 6.81
C LEU A 104 -19.96 10.88 6.69
N CYS A 105 -19.16 10.08 5.99
CA CYS A 105 -19.40 8.64 5.84
C CYS A 105 -18.86 7.81 7.02
N ILE A 106 -17.95 8.34 7.84
CA ILE A 106 -17.35 7.63 8.99
C ILE A 106 -18.40 6.98 9.90
N PRO A 107 -19.48 7.67 10.34
CA PRO A 107 -20.49 7.04 11.19
C PRO A 107 -21.26 5.91 10.50
N ILE A 108 -21.41 5.98 9.17
CA ILE A 108 -22.10 4.94 8.37
C ILE A 108 -21.18 3.71 8.24
N ILE A 109 -19.89 3.94 7.94
CA ILE A 109 -18.85 2.90 7.87
C ILE A 109 -18.74 2.17 9.21
N LYS A 110 -18.75 2.89 10.34
CA LYS A 110 -18.75 2.28 11.67
C LYS A 110 -19.94 1.33 11.89
N LYS A 111 -21.14 1.67 11.39
CA LYS A 111 -22.31 0.79 11.47
C LYS A 111 -22.14 -0.46 10.61
N ILE A 112 -21.56 -0.33 9.41
CA ILE A 112 -21.22 -1.49 8.57
C ILE A 112 -20.24 -2.41 9.31
N PHE A 113 -19.16 -1.84 9.85
CA PHE A 113 -18.15 -2.60 10.61
C PHE A 113 -18.72 -3.34 11.82
N GLN A 114 -19.68 -2.75 12.55
CA GLN A 114 -20.33 -3.39 13.69
C GLN A 114 -21.30 -4.52 13.31
N LEU A 115 -21.86 -4.46 12.10
CA LEU A 115 -22.86 -5.43 11.62
C LEU A 115 -22.23 -6.60 10.87
N MET A 116 -20.98 -6.48 10.44
CA MET A 116 -20.29 -7.52 9.67
C MET A 116 -19.73 -8.62 10.59
N GLU A 117 -19.78 -9.86 10.11
CA GLU A 117 -19.08 -10.96 10.73
C GLU A 117 -17.62 -10.95 10.26
N ARG A 118 -16.69 -10.89 11.21
CA ARG A 118 -15.26 -10.82 10.91
C ARG A 118 -14.66 -12.22 10.94
N GLY A 119 -14.24 -12.72 9.78
CA GLY A 119 -13.50 -13.98 9.66
C GLY A 119 -11.99 -13.71 9.67
N HIS A 120 -11.52 -12.96 8.68
CA HIS A 120 -10.09 -12.70 8.45
C HIS A 120 -9.49 -11.68 9.41
N THR A 121 -10.31 -10.76 9.92
CA THR A 121 -9.86 -9.58 10.67
C THR A 121 -10.37 -9.55 12.12
N ALA A 122 -10.72 -10.73 12.65
CA ALA A 122 -11.28 -10.87 14.00
C ALA A 122 -10.33 -10.36 15.10
N SER A 123 -9.02 -10.57 14.95
CA SER A 123 -7.99 -10.10 15.89
C SER A 123 -7.83 -8.58 15.93
N GLY A 124 -8.26 -7.86 14.89
CA GLY A 124 -8.01 -6.41 14.72
C GLY A 124 -6.54 -6.03 14.55
N THR A 125 -5.63 -7.01 14.55
CA THR A 125 -4.18 -6.82 14.47
C THR A 125 -3.55 -7.90 13.59
N LEU A 126 -2.44 -7.55 12.93
CA LEU A 126 -1.62 -8.48 12.15
C LEU A 126 -0.19 -8.44 12.66
N GLN A 127 0.40 -9.59 12.99
CA GLN A 127 1.80 -9.67 13.37
C GLN A 127 2.69 -9.58 12.12
N LEU A 128 3.66 -8.66 12.14
CA LEU A 128 4.68 -8.52 11.10
C LEU A 128 5.92 -9.35 11.43
N ASP A 129 6.31 -9.33 12.71
CA ASP A 129 7.39 -10.12 13.30
C ASP A 129 7.06 -10.45 14.77
N GLU A 130 8.01 -10.96 15.55
CA GLU A 130 7.80 -11.34 16.96
C GLU A 130 7.47 -10.15 17.87
N THR A 131 7.81 -8.93 17.46
CA THR A 131 7.76 -7.71 18.28
C THR A 131 6.85 -6.63 17.72
N THR A 132 6.56 -6.68 16.41
CA THR A 132 5.85 -5.65 15.68
C THR A 132 4.50 -6.14 15.19
N SER A 133 3.44 -5.43 15.59
CA SER A 133 2.07 -5.67 15.13
C SER A 133 1.50 -4.45 14.41
N LEU A 134 0.80 -4.69 13.29
CA LEU A 134 0.03 -3.69 12.56
C LEU A 134 -1.41 -3.66 13.05
N GLN A 135 -1.95 -2.45 13.26
CA GLN A 135 -3.35 -2.24 13.66
C GLN A 135 -4.23 -2.19 12.43
N LEU A 136 -5.25 -3.03 12.36
CA LEU A 136 -6.16 -3.09 11.21
C LEU A 136 -7.29 -2.06 11.38
N GLY A 137 -7.25 -1.00 10.57
CA GLY A 137 -8.30 0.02 10.54
C GLY A 137 -9.66 -0.53 10.11
N MET A 138 -10.76 0.13 10.51
CA MET A 138 -12.13 -0.32 10.19
C MET A 138 -12.35 -0.46 8.68
N ASP A 139 -11.92 0.54 7.91
CA ASP A 139 -12.07 0.53 6.44
C ASP A 139 -11.30 -0.65 5.82
N PHE A 140 -10.06 -0.87 6.23
CA PHE A 140 -9.27 -2.00 5.77
C PHE A 140 -9.91 -3.34 6.12
N CYS A 141 -10.44 -3.48 7.34
CA CYS A 141 -11.15 -4.69 7.75
C CYS A 141 -12.40 -4.93 6.90
N ILE A 142 -13.22 -3.89 6.66
CA ILE A 142 -14.40 -4.01 5.79
C ILE A 142 -13.97 -4.48 4.40
N MET A 143 -12.90 -3.93 3.84
CA MET A 143 -12.40 -4.34 2.52
C MET A 143 -11.92 -5.80 2.49
N CYS A 144 -11.21 -6.25 3.53
CA CYS A 144 -10.80 -7.65 3.69
C CYS A 144 -11.99 -8.59 3.72
N GLU A 145 -12.96 -8.33 4.58
CA GLU A 145 -14.14 -9.18 4.72
C GLU A 145 -15.04 -9.13 3.47
N THR A 146 -15.24 -7.95 2.87
CA THR A 146 -16.06 -7.76 1.66
C THR A 146 -15.54 -8.58 0.47
N HIS A 147 -14.23 -8.72 0.38
CA HIS A 147 -13.56 -9.44 -0.70
C HIS A 147 -13.15 -10.86 -0.30
N ASN A 148 -13.48 -11.29 0.93
CA ASN A 148 -13.07 -12.57 1.50
C ASN A 148 -11.55 -12.81 1.34
N CYS A 149 -10.76 -11.77 1.61
CA CYS A 149 -9.32 -11.76 1.41
C CYS A 149 -8.59 -11.49 2.74
N PRO A 150 -7.64 -12.34 3.16
CA PRO A 150 -6.81 -12.08 4.32
C PRO A 150 -5.99 -10.78 4.21
N PRO A 151 -5.77 -10.05 5.32
CA PRO A 151 -5.00 -8.80 5.30
C PRO A 151 -3.57 -8.99 4.77
N GLN A 152 -2.94 -10.14 5.03
CA GLN A 152 -1.60 -10.48 4.55
C GLN A 152 -1.49 -10.38 3.03
N HIS A 153 -2.50 -10.88 2.29
CA HIS A 153 -2.49 -10.87 0.83
C HIS A 153 -2.51 -9.45 0.27
N TYR A 154 -3.28 -8.54 0.88
CA TYR A 154 -3.29 -7.15 0.43
C TYR A 154 -2.00 -6.41 0.72
N LEU A 155 -1.40 -6.64 1.89
CA LEU A 155 -0.11 -6.05 2.19
C LEU A 155 0.98 -6.62 1.27
N GLN A 156 0.97 -7.93 1.03
CA GLN A 156 1.88 -8.55 0.06
C GLN A 156 1.71 -7.97 -1.34
N HIS A 157 0.47 -7.81 -1.80
CA HIS A 157 0.19 -7.18 -3.09
C HIS A 157 0.72 -5.76 -3.16
N PHE A 158 0.45 -4.93 -2.15
CA PHE A 158 0.98 -3.57 -2.09
C PHE A 158 2.51 -3.53 -2.18
N MET A 159 3.19 -4.35 -1.37
CA MET A 159 4.66 -4.40 -1.37
C MET A 159 5.23 -4.88 -2.72
N ASN A 160 4.61 -5.89 -3.33
CA ASN A 160 5.05 -6.45 -4.62
C ASN A 160 4.96 -5.45 -5.78
N GLN A 161 4.14 -4.41 -5.65
CA GLN A 161 3.96 -3.37 -6.68
C GLN A 161 4.98 -2.23 -6.56
N ILE A 162 5.86 -2.24 -5.55
CA ILE A 162 6.86 -1.19 -5.31
C ILE A 162 8.21 -1.68 -5.80
N SER A 163 8.71 -1.05 -6.86
CA SER A 163 10.07 -1.26 -7.37
C SER A 163 10.62 0.05 -7.94
N LEU A 164 11.69 0.55 -7.32
CA LEU A 164 12.41 1.73 -7.81
C LEU A 164 13.11 1.47 -9.16
N PRO A 165 13.79 0.32 -9.37
CA PRO A 165 14.37 -0.02 -10.66
C PRO A 165 13.36 0.01 -11.81
N GLU A 166 12.21 -0.66 -11.65
CA GLU A 166 11.15 -0.68 -12.66
C GLU A 166 10.62 0.73 -12.95
N THR A 167 10.35 1.50 -11.89
CA THR A 167 9.81 2.86 -12.00
C THR A 167 10.77 3.78 -12.75
N HIS A 168 12.05 3.81 -12.38
CA HIS A 168 13.04 4.65 -13.05
C HIS A 168 13.34 4.20 -14.48
N ALA A 169 13.37 2.90 -14.74
CA ALA A 169 13.54 2.36 -16.09
C ALA A 169 12.44 2.84 -17.04
N ARG A 170 11.16 2.77 -16.61
CA ARG A 170 10.02 3.23 -17.40
C ARG A 170 9.94 4.74 -17.56
N ILE A 171 10.23 5.51 -16.50
CA ILE A 171 10.27 6.98 -16.57
C ILE A 171 11.28 7.42 -17.61
N GLY A 172 12.49 6.86 -17.58
CA GLY A 172 13.55 7.21 -18.53
C GLY A 172 13.28 6.81 -19.99
N LEU A 173 12.28 5.95 -20.23
CA LEU A 173 11.78 5.60 -21.56
C LEU A 173 10.48 6.33 -21.95
N HIS A 174 9.96 7.20 -21.09
CA HIS A 174 8.66 7.84 -21.26
C HIS A 174 7.50 6.85 -21.47
N CYS A 175 7.60 5.65 -20.86
CA CYS A 175 6.58 4.59 -20.93
C CYS A 175 6.07 4.20 -19.54
N ALA A 176 5.99 5.18 -18.64
CA ALA A 176 5.48 4.98 -17.28
C ALA A 176 4.01 4.54 -17.33
N LEU A 177 3.71 3.43 -16.67
CA LEU A 177 2.36 2.95 -16.45
C LEU A 177 1.83 3.48 -15.11
N GLU A 178 0.51 3.66 -15.01
CA GLU A 178 -0.12 4.06 -13.76
C GLU A 178 0.07 2.96 -12.70
N ASN A 179 0.82 3.28 -11.64
CA ASN A 179 1.03 2.40 -10.49
C ASN A 179 0.59 3.13 -9.23
N HIS A 180 -0.63 2.81 -8.78
CA HIS A 180 -1.22 3.40 -7.58
C HIS A 180 -0.43 3.09 -6.31
N ALA A 181 0.20 1.91 -6.21
CA ALA A 181 0.98 1.52 -5.04
C ALA A 181 2.24 2.40 -4.93
N MET A 182 2.92 2.60 -6.06
CA MET A 182 4.09 3.44 -6.14
C MET A 182 3.74 4.92 -5.92
N ALA A 183 2.62 5.39 -6.48
CA ALA A 183 2.11 6.74 -6.25
C ALA A 183 1.77 6.98 -4.77
N PHE A 184 1.19 5.97 -4.09
CA PHE A 184 0.97 6.01 -2.65
C PHE A 184 2.31 6.06 -1.90
N PHE A 185 3.25 5.16 -2.21
CA PHE A 185 4.55 5.08 -1.58
C PHE A 185 5.30 6.43 -1.64
N TYR A 186 5.35 7.08 -2.81
CA TYR A 186 5.95 8.40 -2.94
C TYR A 186 5.28 9.48 -2.08
N ARG A 187 3.95 9.41 -1.87
CA ARG A 187 3.23 10.31 -0.96
C ARG A 187 3.52 10.02 0.51
N THR A 188 3.92 8.80 0.84
CA THR A 188 4.28 8.38 2.20
C THR A 188 5.67 8.89 2.58
N ILE A 189 6.62 8.99 1.63
CA ILE A 189 7.98 9.50 1.89
C ILE A 189 7.95 10.86 2.60
N THR A 190 7.04 11.76 2.22
CA THR A 190 6.94 13.10 2.81
C THR A 190 6.21 13.13 4.15
N LYS A 191 5.61 12.02 4.58
CA LYS A 191 4.73 11.94 5.76
C LYS A 191 5.27 11.06 6.88
N CYS A 192 6.07 10.05 6.55
CA CYS A 192 6.73 9.20 7.53
C CYS A 192 7.90 9.92 8.20
N ASN A 193 8.20 9.53 9.43
CA ASN A 193 9.40 9.99 10.10
C ASN A 193 10.59 9.27 9.48
N ALA A 194 11.38 9.98 8.68
CA ALA A 194 12.62 9.42 8.16
C ALA A 194 13.52 9.00 9.33
N LEU A 195 14.13 7.81 9.22
CA LEU A 195 15.11 7.34 10.19
C LEU A 195 16.26 8.35 10.28
N LEU A 196 16.79 8.50 11.51
CA LEU A 196 17.92 9.40 11.75
C LEU A 196 19.15 8.88 11.00
N TYR A 197 19.79 9.77 10.25
CA TYR A 197 21.01 9.47 9.51
C TYR A 197 22.23 9.44 10.43
N SER A 198 23.00 8.36 10.39
CA SER A 198 24.41 8.40 10.82
C SER A 198 25.24 9.23 9.82
N SER A 199 26.42 9.73 10.23
CA SER A 199 27.33 10.44 9.32
C SER A 199 27.76 9.56 8.14
N ALA A 200 28.00 8.27 8.38
CA ALA A 200 28.33 7.29 7.34
C ALA A 200 27.18 7.11 6.33
N GLN A 201 25.93 6.99 6.82
CA GLN A 201 24.76 6.88 5.95
C GLN A 201 24.53 8.12 5.09
N LYS A 202 24.83 9.33 5.60
CA LYS A 202 24.78 10.56 4.79
C LYS A 202 25.80 10.54 3.65
N ALA A 203 27.03 10.10 3.93
CA ALA A 203 28.07 9.98 2.90
C ALA A 203 27.64 9.00 1.80
N LEU A 204 27.14 7.82 2.19
CA LEU A 204 26.61 6.83 1.25
C LEU A 204 25.43 7.37 0.42
N GLN A 205 24.53 8.15 1.03
CA GLN A 205 23.41 8.77 0.32
C GLN A 205 23.89 9.77 -0.75
N ILE A 206 24.93 10.55 -0.46
CA ILE A 206 25.54 11.49 -1.43
C ILE A 206 26.15 10.71 -2.60
N GLU A 207 26.97 9.69 -2.30
CA GLU A 207 27.58 8.83 -3.34
C GLU A 207 26.53 8.15 -4.21
N PHE A 208 25.43 7.70 -3.60
CA PHE A 208 24.31 7.10 -4.32
C PHE A 208 23.60 8.10 -5.24
N ILE A 209 23.40 9.35 -4.78
CA ILE A 209 22.80 10.42 -5.61
C ILE A 209 23.66 10.70 -6.84
N ASP A 210 24.99 10.77 -6.67
CA ASP A 210 25.90 10.99 -7.79
C ASP A 210 25.86 9.79 -8.77
N SER A 211 25.88 8.57 -8.23
CA SER A 211 25.85 7.33 -9.01
C SER A 211 24.56 7.17 -9.82
N ILE A 212 23.40 7.50 -9.23
CA ILE A 212 22.12 7.38 -9.95
C ILE A 212 21.97 8.45 -11.04
N GLN A 213 22.49 9.66 -10.81
CA GLN A 213 22.53 10.72 -11.82
C GLN A 213 23.43 10.32 -13.00
N GLU A 214 24.60 9.76 -12.73
CA GLU A 214 25.48 9.25 -13.80
C GLU A 214 24.82 8.10 -14.56
N LEU A 215 24.16 7.17 -13.86
CA LEU A 215 23.45 6.07 -14.50
C LEU A 215 22.34 6.59 -15.43
N HIS A 216 21.60 7.63 -15.03
CA HIS A 216 20.59 8.25 -15.89
C HIS A 216 21.17 8.72 -17.23
N LEU A 217 22.35 9.35 -17.20
CA LEU A 217 23.04 9.82 -18.41
C LEU A 217 23.48 8.64 -19.30
N ARG A 218 24.08 7.61 -18.70
CA ARG A 218 24.54 6.41 -19.42
C ARG A 218 23.38 5.65 -20.08
N LEU A 219 22.25 5.56 -19.38
CA LEU A 219 21.05 4.88 -19.89
C LEU A 219 20.25 5.74 -20.87
N PHE A 220 20.56 7.02 -21.08
CA PHE A 220 19.78 7.91 -21.95
C PHE A 220 19.56 7.34 -23.36
N ILE A 221 20.58 6.66 -23.92
CA ILE A 221 20.54 6.05 -25.25
C ILE A 221 19.99 4.61 -25.26
N VAL A 222 19.90 3.96 -24.09
CA VAL A 222 19.43 2.57 -23.98
C VAL A 222 17.91 2.55 -24.05
N ARG A 223 17.37 1.96 -25.12
CA ARG A 223 15.91 1.86 -25.36
C ARG A 223 15.26 0.57 -24.85
N ASP A 224 16.08 -0.38 -24.42
CA ASP A 224 15.63 -1.66 -23.88
C ASP A 224 15.23 -1.51 -22.40
N LEU A 225 13.97 -1.83 -22.08
CA LEU A 225 13.42 -1.68 -20.73
C LEU A 225 14.10 -2.62 -19.73
N GLU A 226 14.30 -3.89 -20.11
CA GLU A 226 14.84 -4.92 -19.23
C GLU A 226 16.29 -4.62 -18.85
N LYS A 227 17.10 -4.21 -19.83
CA LYS A 227 18.50 -3.78 -19.59
C LYS A 227 18.57 -2.56 -18.67
N ARG A 228 17.66 -1.60 -18.84
CA ARG A 228 17.60 -0.44 -17.92
C ARG A 228 17.23 -0.88 -16.51
N ARG A 229 16.20 -1.72 -16.38
CA ARG A 229 15.73 -2.23 -15.09
C ARG A 229 16.85 -2.97 -14.36
N GLU A 230 17.57 -3.85 -15.06
CA GLU A 230 18.71 -4.59 -14.51
C GLU A 230 19.80 -3.64 -14.00
N LYS A 231 20.17 -2.62 -14.77
CA LYS A 231 21.19 -1.64 -14.36
C LYS A 231 20.77 -0.80 -13.16
N TYR A 232 19.50 -0.41 -13.07
CA TYR A 232 19.00 0.22 -11.86
C TYR A 232 18.98 -0.76 -10.68
N HIS A 233 18.57 -2.00 -10.90
CA HIS A 233 18.52 -3.02 -9.85
C HIS A 233 19.90 -3.26 -9.25
N GLU A 234 20.94 -3.43 -10.08
CA GLU A 234 22.35 -3.53 -9.64
C GLU A 234 22.73 -2.35 -8.72
N LEU A 235 22.46 -1.11 -9.15
CA LEU A 235 22.80 0.10 -8.40
C LEU A 235 22.06 0.17 -7.06
N TYR A 236 20.75 -0.06 -7.07
CA TYR A 236 19.92 -0.01 -5.86
C TYR A 236 20.29 -1.12 -4.86
N GLN A 237 20.60 -2.31 -5.37
CA GLN A 237 21.01 -3.43 -4.56
C GLN A 237 22.38 -3.19 -3.92
N ASP A 238 23.37 -2.68 -4.67
CA ASP A 238 24.68 -2.30 -4.11
C ASP A 238 24.53 -1.26 -2.98
N TYR A 239 23.73 -0.22 -3.22
CA TYR A 239 23.45 0.80 -2.22
C TYR A 239 22.80 0.22 -0.95
N TYR A 240 21.80 -0.65 -1.11
CA TYR A 240 21.14 -1.31 0.01
C TYR A 240 22.09 -2.16 0.87
N HIS A 241 23.00 -2.92 0.24
CA HIS A 241 23.99 -3.70 0.99
C HIS A 241 24.95 -2.80 1.78
N LYS A 242 25.41 -1.69 1.19
CA LYS A 242 26.25 -0.71 1.89
C LYS A 242 25.54 -0.08 3.09
N LEU A 243 24.25 0.23 2.95
CA LEU A 243 23.44 0.75 4.05
C LEU A 243 23.33 -0.23 5.22
N ILE A 244 23.08 -1.52 4.94
CA ILE A 244 23.00 -2.55 5.99
C ILE A 244 24.33 -2.71 6.72
N GLN A 245 25.46 -2.66 6.00
CA GLN A 245 26.80 -2.79 6.60
C GLN A 245 27.19 -1.58 7.47
N ALA A 246 26.63 -0.41 7.17
CA ALA A 246 26.91 0.84 7.88
C ALA A 246 25.95 1.13 9.04
N SER A 247 24.97 0.25 9.30
CA SER A 247 23.96 0.35 10.36
C SER A 247 24.35 -0.49 11.57
#